data_AF-A0A0L9TJT4-F1
#
_entry.id   AF-A0A0L9TJT4-F1
#
_cell.length_a   1.000
_cell.length_b   1.000
_cell.length_c   1.000
_cell.angle_alpha   90.00
_cell.angle_beta   90.00
_cell.angle_gamma   90.00
#
_symmetry.space_group_name_H-M   'P 1'
#
loop_
_entity.id
_entity.type
_entity.pdbx_description
1 polymer ?
#
loop_
_entity_poly.entity_id
_entity_poly.type
_entity_poly.pdbx_seq_one_letter_code
_entity_poly.pdbx_strand_id
1 'polypeptide(L)'
;MESLFDNINFRDLLSAQDLSDPTSPLSAPDLHLLIQRLESQSLQIRSQVQSYLVSHREDFTRLFSLCNDAVSQTREVKKEELKVKKELLGLVGTVVGLNKRLESVKEALRSGRFEFAAQGLKELKVALRIDEKDDREPLVNWLISNDEKEELSFAPN
;
A
#
# COMPACT_ATOMS: atom_id res chain seq x y z
N MET A 1 3.28 -10.37 26.71
CA MET A 1 4.63 -9.76 26.77
C MET A 1 4.90 -9.06 28.10
N GLU A 2 3.88 -8.69 28.88
CA GLU A 2 4.06 -7.99 30.18
C GLU A 2 4.59 -8.89 31.31
N SER A 3 4.45 -10.22 31.23
CA SER A 3 4.88 -11.15 32.30
C SER A 3 6.38 -11.48 32.35
N LEU A 4 7.20 -11.00 31.42
CA LEU A 4 8.66 -11.24 31.42
C LEU A 4 9.44 -10.19 32.23
N PHE A 5 8.83 -9.04 32.50
CA PHE A 5 9.48 -7.88 33.12
C PHE A 5 8.85 -7.46 34.44
N ASP A 6 7.89 -8.22 34.97
CA ASP A 6 7.34 -7.97 36.30
C ASP A 6 8.45 -8.19 37.35
N ASN A 7 9.12 -7.08 37.65
CA ASN A 7 10.00 -6.78 38.77
C ASN A 7 11.02 -7.86 39.15
N ILE A 8 12.22 -7.77 38.55
CA ILE A 8 13.43 -8.39 39.11
C ILE A 8 13.78 -7.64 40.41
N ASN A 9 13.26 -8.11 41.54
CA ASN A 9 13.68 -7.64 42.85
C ASN A 9 15.00 -8.31 43.21
N PHE A 10 16.08 -7.52 43.31
CA PHE A 10 17.39 -8.02 43.77
C PHE A 10 17.34 -8.67 45.17
N ARG A 11 16.31 -8.37 45.96
CA ARG A 11 16.03 -8.99 47.26
C ARG A 11 15.67 -10.46 47.14
N ASP A 12 15.03 -10.88 46.05
CA ASP A 12 14.69 -12.29 45.80
C ASP A 12 15.93 -13.11 45.41
N LEU A 13 17.03 -12.44 45.04
CA LEU A 13 18.34 -13.06 44.81
C LEU A 13 19.15 -13.26 46.10
N LEU A 14 18.67 -12.75 47.23
CA LEU A 14 19.30 -12.82 48.55
C LEU A 14 18.41 -13.61 49.53
N SER A 15 18.43 -14.94 49.47
CA SER A 15 17.79 -15.74 50.53
C SER A 15 18.63 -15.73 51.81
N ALA A 16 18.04 -15.16 52.87
CA ALA A 16 18.36 -15.35 54.28
C ALA A 16 19.57 -14.60 54.87
N GLN A 17 19.49 -13.27 54.99
CA GLN A 17 19.92 -12.60 56.23
C GLN A 17 19.38 -11.16 56.32
N ASP A 18 19.19 -10.74 57.56
CA ASP A 18 18.40 -9.60 58.02
C ASP A 18 18.83 -8.27 57.38
N LEU A 19 18.17 -7.90 56.28
CA LEU A 19 18.34 -6.61 55.55
C LEU A 19 17.75 -5.41 56.31
N SER A 20 17.39 -5.56 57.59
CA SER A 20 16.78 -4.52 58.41
C SER A 20 17.75 -3.42 58.83
N ASP A 21 19.07 -3.67 58.76
CA ASP A 21 20.12 -2.71 59.13
C ASP A 21 20.88 -2.20 57.88
N PRO A 22 20.60 -0.96 57.42
CA PRO A 22 21.22 -0.36 56.24
C PRO A 22 22.69 0.03 56.44
N THR A 23 23.25 -0.12 57.64
CA THR A 23 24.61 0.32 57.99
C THR A 23 25.64 -0.80 58.04
N SER A 24 25.18 -2.06 58.01
CA SER A 24 26.05 -3.22 58.05
C SER A 24 26.72 -3.47 56.68
N PRO A 25 28.07 -3.43 56.57
CA PRO A 25 28.75 -3.68 55.31
C PRO A 25 28.60 -5.15 54.92
N LEU A 26 28.09 -5.41 53.70
CA LEU A 26 28.11 -6.74 53.08
C LEU A 26 29.53 -7.30 53.12
N SER A 27 29.69 -8.51 53.64
CA SER A 27 31.00 -9.13 53.76
C SER A 27 31.53 -9.50 52.37
N ALA A 28 32.86 -9.54 52.17
CA ALA A 28 33.46 -9.91 50.88
C ALA A 28 32.96 -11.27 50.31
N PRO A 29 32.67 -12.30 51.12
CA PRO A 29 32.00 -13.53 50.67
C PRO A 29 30.58 -13.29 50.09
N ASP A 30 29.84 -12.33 50.61
CA ASP A 30 28.45 -12.04 50.19
C ASP A 30 28.41 -11.37 48.82
N LEU A 31 29.40 -10.51 48.52
CA LEU A 31 29.57 -9.92 47.19
C LEU A 31 29.89 -10.96 46.12
N HIS A 32 30.76 -11.93 46.44
CA HIS A 32 31.09 -13.01 45.52
C HIS A 32 29.87 -13.93 45.24
N LEU A 33 29.08 -14.23 46.27
CA LEU A 33 27.84 -14.99 46.13
C LEU A 33 26.81 -14.25 45.27
N LEU A 34 26.68 -12.94 45.46
CA LEU A 34 25.78 -12.10 44.67
C LEU A 34 26.19 -12.08 43.20
N ILE A 35 27.48 -11.90 42.92
CA ILE A 35 28.03 -11.96 41.55
C ILE A 35 27.71 -13.31 40.92
N GLN A 36 27.97 -14.42 41.62
CA GLN A 36 27.71 -15.77 41.11
C GLN A 36 26.22 -16.02 40.81
N ARG A 37 25.32 -15.54 41.67
CA ARG A 37 23.86 -15.64 41.44
C ARG A 37 23.40 -14.81 40.24
N LEU A 38 23.95 -13.61 40.09
CA LEU A 38 23.65 -12.72 38.97
C LEU A 38 24.15 -13.29 37.64
N GLU A 39 25.34 -13.90 37.63
CA GLU A 39 25.87 -14.61 36.46
C GLU A 39 25.02 -15.83 36.08
N SER A 40 24.62 -16.63 37.07
CA SER A 40 23.73 -17.78 36.88
C SER A 40 22.39 -17.35 36.27
N GLN A 41 21.78 -16.29 36.81
CA GLN A 41 20.51 -15.78 36.30
C GLN A 41 20.66 -15.17 34.90
N SER A 42 21.76 -14.47 34.62
CA SER A 42 22.08 -13.98 33.28
C SER A 42 22.17 -15.13 32.26
N LEU A 43 22.78 -16.25 32.64
CA LEU A 43 22.81 -17.46 31.81
C LEU A 43 21.41 -18.04 31.61
N GLN A 44 20.61 -18.12 32.67
CA GLN A 44 19.24 -18.62 32.60
C GLN A 44 18.35 -17.78 31.67
N ILE A 45 18.41 -16.45 31.78
CA ILE A 45 17.68 -15.52 30.91
C ILE A 45 18.10 -15.75 29.46
N ARG A 46 19.40 -15.82 29.18
CA ARG A 46 19.91 -16.09 27.81
C ARG A 46 19.39 -17.40 27.26
N SER A 47 19.47 -18.48 28.05
CA SER A 47 18.98 -19.79 27.65
C SER A 47 17.46 -19.80 27.41
N GLN A 48 16.69 -19.09 28.23
CA GLN A 48 15.24 -19.00 28.10
C GLN A 48 14.84 -18.22 26.85
N VAL A 49 15.49 -17.08 26.59
CA VAL A 49 15.29 -16.30 25.35
C VAL A 49 15.64 -17.14 24.13
N GLN A 50 16.77 -17.85 24.16
CA GLN A 50 17.18 -18.70 23.05
C GLN A 50 16.16 -19.83 22.80
N SER A 51 15.73 -20.53 23.85
CA SER A 51 14.71 -21.58 23.75
C SER A 51 13.41 -21.04 23.15
N TYR A 52 12.96 -19.87 23.60
CA TYR A 52 11.78 -19.20 23.09
C TYR A 52 11.90 -18.84 21.60
N LEU A 53 13.03 -18.27 21.18
CA LEU A 53 13.27 -17.91 19.78
C LEU A 53 13.30 -19.14 18.87
N VAL A 54 13.91 -20.24 19.35
CA VAL A 54 13.97 -21.50 18.61
C VAL A 54 12.58 -22.13 18.51
N SER A 55 11.82 -22.17 19.61
CA SER A 55 10.49 -22.78 19.64
C SER A 55 9.46 -22.01 18.80
N HIS A 56 9.62 -20.69 18.66
CA HIS A 56 8.73 -19.84 17.86
C HIS A 56 9.28 -19.50 16.46
N ARG A 57 10.38 -20.15 16.03
CA ARG A 57 11.02 -19.84 14.75
C ARG A 57 10.06 -19.91 13.57
N GLU A 58 9.16 -20.90 13.56
CA GLU A 58 8.17 -21.05 12.48
C GLU A 58 7.14 -19.94 12.50
N ASP A 59 6.62 -19.56 13.67
CA ASP A 59 5.66 -18.47 13.81
C ASP A 59 6.25 -17.15 13.34
N PHE A 60 7.50 -16.86 13.73
CA PHE A 60 8.22 -15.69 13.23
C PHE A 60 8.40 -15.75 11.71
N THR A 61 8.80 -16.90 11.17
CA THR A 61 8.97 -17.08 9.72
C THR A 61 7.66 -16.81 8.98
N ARG A 62 6.54 -17.33 9.49
CA ARG A 62 5.20 -17.10 8.93
C ARG A 62 4.83 -15.62 8.98
N LEU A 63 5.05 -14.96 10.11
CA LEU A 63 4.74 -13.53 10.29
C LEU A 63 5.56 -12.66 9.33
N PHE A 64 6.86 -12.92 9.20
CA PHE A 64 7.72 -12.20 8.25
C PHE A 64 7.31 -12.46 6.79
N SER A 65 6.93 -13.69 6.44
CA SER A 65 6.41 -14.02 5.11
C SER A 65 5.13 -13.25 4.81
N LEU A 66 4.15 -13.28 5.72
CA LEU A 66 2.88 -12.56 5.57
C LEU A 66 3.09 -11.05 5.38
N CYS A 67 3.99 -10.45 6.16
CA CYS A 67 4.35 -9.03 5.98
C CYS A 67 4.98 -8.77 4.61
N ASN A 68 5.91 -9.63 4.17
CA ASN A 68 6.55 -9.49 2.88
C ASN A 68 5.55 -9.61 1.71
N ASP A 69 4.62 -10.57 1.81
CA ASP A 69 3.58 -10.78 0.80
C ASP A 69 2.64 -9.57 0.72
N ALA A 70 2.19 -9.05 1.87
CA ALA A 70 1.34 -7.85 1.93
C ALA A 70 2.04 -6.60 1.34
N VAL A 71 3.33 -6.42 1.63
CA VAL A 71 4.12 -5.33 1.04
C VAL A 71 4.28 -5.51 -0.47
N SER A 72 4.50 -6.73 -0.93
CA SER A 72 4.66 -7.04 -2.36
C SER A 72 3.36 -6.79 -3.13
N GLN A 73 2.22 -7.25 -2.61
CA GLN A 73 0.90 -6.97 -3.18
C GLN A 73 0.63 -5.46 -3.27
N THR A 74 0.95 -4.72 -2.21
CA THR A 74 0.77 -3.26 -2.19
C THR A 74 1.62 -2.56 -3.26
N ARG A 75 2.84 -3.05 -3.53
CA ARG A 75 3.70 -2.50 -4.58
C ARG A 75 3.12 -2.73 -5.97
N GLU A 76 2.59 -3.92 -6.25
CA GLU A 76 1.97 -4.21 -7.54
C GLU A 76 0.71 -3.39 -7.78
N VAL A 77 -0.16 -3.25 -6.77
CA VAL A 77 -1.36 -2.38 -6.86
C VAL A 77 -0.95 -0.93 -7.18
N LYS A 78 0.05 -0.40 -6.47
CA LYS A 78 0.55 0.96 -6.72
C LYS A 78 1.13 1.12 -8.13
N LYS A 79 1.80 0.10 -8.65
CA LYS A 79 2.37 0.11 -9.99
C LYS A 79 1.29 0.18 -11.07
N GLU A 80 0.24 -0.62 -10.93
CA GLU A 80 -0.92 -0.56 -11.85
C GLU A 80 -1.66 0.78 -11.74
N GLU A 81 -1.85 1.30 -10.52
CA GLU A 81 -2.43 2.64 -10.33
C GLU A 81 -1.62 3.74 -11.03
N LEU A 82 -0.29 3.69 -10.92
CA LEU A 82 0.60 4.63 -11.60
C LEU A 82 0.54 4.50 -13.13
N LYS A 83 0.42 3.28 -13.64
CA LYS A 83 0.25 3.03 -15.08
C LYS A 83 -1.04 3.67 -15.59
N VAL A 84 -2.17 3.42 -14.92
CA VAL A 84 -3.47 4.02 -15.27
C VAL A 84 -3.41 5.54 -15.18
N LYS A 85 -2.81 6.10 -14.12
CA LYS A 85 -2.65 7.56 -13.98
C LYS A 85 -1.82 8.16 -15.13
N LYS A 86 -0.77 7.47 -15.57
CA LYS A 86 0.06 7.90 -16.71
C LYS A 86 -0.74 7.87 -18.02
N GLU A 87 -1.50 6.81 -18.27
CA GLU A 87 -2.37 6.69 -19.44
C GLU A 87 -3.45 7.80 -19.44
N LEU A 88 -4.10 8.02 -18.29
CA LEU A 88 -5.10 9.08 -18.13
C LEU A 88 -4.51 10.48 -18.35
N LEU A 89 -3.32 10.77 -17.81
CA LEU A 89 -2.61 12.02 -18.07
C LEU A 89 -2.28 12.21 -19.55
N GLY A 90 -1.88 11.13 -20.24
CA GLY A 90 -1.67 11.15 -21.69
C GLY A 90 -2.95 11.48 -22.47
N LEU A 91 -4.07 10.87 -22.07
CA LEU A 91 -5.39 11.15 -22.67
C LEU A 91 -5.82 12.59 -22.43
N VAL A 92 -5.74 13.09 -21.19
CA VAL A 92 -6.05 14.48 -20.84
C VAL A 92 -5.18 15.44 -21.64
N GLY A 93 -3.88 15.17 -21.77
CA GLY A 93 -2.97 15.95 -22.61
C GLY A 93 -3.42 16.01 -24.08
N THR A 94 -3.91 14.89 -24.61
CA THR A 94 -4.44 14.80 -25.98
C THR A 94 -5.70 15.65 -26.13
N VAL A 95 -6.66 15.53 -25.21
CA VAL A 95 -7.90 16.34 -25.21
C VAL A 95 -7.61 17.83 -25.12
N VAL A 96 -6.70 18.25 -24.24
CA VAL A 96 -6.30 19.66 -24.12
C VAL A 96 -5.67 20.16 -25.42
N GLY A 97 -4.81 19.35 -26.06
CA GLY A 97 -4.21 19.67 -27.35
C GLY A 97 -5.26 19.84 -28.46
N LEU A 98 -6.24 18.93 -28.51
CA LEU A 98 -7.36 19.00 -29.46
C LEU A 98 -8.22 20.23 -29.24
N ASN A 99 -8.59 20.55 -27.99
CA ASN A 99 -9.37 21.74 -27.64
C ASN A 99 -8.66 23.03 -28.07
N LYS A 100 -7.34 23.14 -27.84
CA LYS A 100 -6.55 24.28 -28.29
C LYS A 100 -6.57 24.43 -29.82
N ARG A 101 -6.48 23.31 -30.55
CA ARG A 101 -6.53 23.31 -32.01
C ARG A 101 -7.92 23.68 -32.53
N LEU A 102 -8.98 23.19 -31.89
CA LEU A 102 -10.38 23.53 -32.21
C LEU A 102 -10.65 25.02 -32.03
N GLU A 103 -10.19 25.61 -30.92
CA GLU A 103 -10.36 27.05 -30.68
C GLU A 103 -9.60 27.87 -31.73
N SER A 104 -8.40 27.43 -32.13
CA SER A 104 -7.62 28.08 -33.21
C SER A 104 -8.36 28.06 -34.56
N VAL A 105 -9.01 26.94 -34.89
CA VAL A 105 -9.83 26.79 -36.09
C VAL A 105 -11.07 27.70 -36.03
N LYS A 106 -11.77 27.72 -34.89
CA LYS A 106 -12.95 28.56 -34.66
C LYS A 106 -12.62 30.05 -34.82
N GLU A 107 -11.49 30.50 -34.30
CA GLU A 107 -11.03 31.89 -34.47
C GLU A 107 -10.61 32.20 -35.92
N ALA A 108 -10.03 31.24 -36.63
CA ALA A 108 -9.76 31.38 -38.06
C ALA A 108 -11.04 31.53 -38.89
N LEU A 109 -12.11 30.79 -38.56
CA LEU A 109 -13.43 30.96 -39.19
C LEU A 109 -14.02 32.33 -38.91
N ARG A 110 -13.98 32.79 -37.65
CA ARG A 110 -14.49 34.11 -37.25
C ARG A 110 -13.79 35.28 -37.94
N SER A 111 -12.51 35.10 -38.25
CA SER A 111 -11.68 36.10 -38.92
C SER A 111 -11.66 35.96 -40.45
N GLY A 112 -12.44 35.04 -41.02
CA GLY A 112 -12.55 34.84 -42.47
C GLY A 112 -11.36 34.09 -43.11
N ARG A 113 -10.44 33.52 -42.32
CA ARG A 113 -9.29 32.74 -42.80
C ARG A 113 -9.69 31.29 -43.09
N PHE A 114 -10.52 31.09 -44.11
CA PHE A 114 -11.12 29.80 -44.42
C PHE A 114 -10.11 28.71 -44.80
N GLU A 115 -9.03 29.06 -45.49
CA GLU A 115 -7.99 28.10 -45.88
C GLU A 115 -7.26 27.51 -44.66
N PHE A 116 -6.87 28.35 -43.70
CA PHE A 116 -6.27 27.91 -42.44
C PHE A 116 -7.26 27.08 -41.59
N ALA A 117 -8.53 27.50 -41.55
CA ALA A 117 -9.57 26.76 -40.84
C ALA A 117 -9.82 25.37 -41.47
N ALA A 118 -9.91 25.28 -42.79
CA ALA A 118 -10.10 24.03 -43.51
C ALA A 118 -8.92 23.07 -43.30
N GLN A 119 -7.69 23.59 -43.36
CA GLN A 119 -6.50 22.81 -43.07
C GLN A 119 -6.47 22.32 -41.61
N GLY A 120 -6.82 23.18 -40.65
CA GLY A 120 -6.92 22.80 -39.23
C GLY A 120 -8.00 21.76 -38.96
N LEU A 121 -9.15 21.83 -39.63
CA LEU A 121 -10.21 20.82 -39.56
C LEU A 121 -9.76 19.48 -40.16
N LYS A 122 -9.03 19.51 -41.28
CA LYS A 122 -8.45 18.30 -41.90
C LYS A 122 -7.49 17.59 -40.95
N GLU A 123 -6.62 18.35 -40.28
CA GLU A 123 -5.69 17.79 -39.29
C GLU A 123 -6.41 17.24 -38.05
N LEU A 124 -7.43 17.94 -37.55
CA LEU A 124 -8.27 17.45 -36.45
C LEU A 124 -9.01 16.16 -36.80
N LYS A 125 -9.60 16.09 -38.01
CA LYS A 125 -10.28 14.90 -38.52
C LYS A 125 -9.34 13.68 -38.55
N VAL A 126 -8.12 13.88 -39.05
CA VAL A 126 -7.08 12.82 -39.07
C VAL A 126 -6.65 12.42 -37.66
N ALA A 127 -6.42 13.39 -36.76
CA ALA A 127 -6.00 13.12 -35.38
C ALA A 127 -7.06 12.36 -34.58
N LEU A 128 -8.34 12.64 -34.83
CA LEU A 128 -9.48 11.96 -34.22
C LEU A 128 -9.83 10.63 -34.89
N ARG A 129 -9.17 10.29 -36.01
CA ARG A 129 -9.53 9.14 -36.86
C ARG A 129 -11.03 9.05 -37.14
N ILE A 130 -11.65 10.19 -37.44
CA ILE A 130 -13.03 10.23 -37.91
C ILE A 130 -12.98 9.76 -39.36
N ASP A 131 -13.19 8.46 -39.57
CA ASP A 131 -13.30 7.87 -40.91
C ASP A 131 -14.52 8.45 -41.64
N GLU A 132 -14.42 8.62 -42.96
CA GLU A 132 -15.50 9.13 -43.80
C GLU A 132 -16.47 8.03 -44.26
N LYS A 133 -16.22 6.77 -43.86
CA LYS A 133 -17.13 5.64 -44.10
C LYS A 133 -17.05 4.63 -42.96
N ASP A 134 -18.00 4.72 -42.03
CA ASP A 134 -18.43 3.52 -41.30
C ASP A 134 -19.89 3.28 -41.66
N ASP A 135 -20.11 2.41 -42.65
CA ASP A 135 -21.40 1.75 -42.91
C ASP A 135 -21.71 0.70 -41.81
N ARG A 136 -21.04 0.74 -40.64
CA ARG A 136 -21.51 0.03 -39.46
C ARG A 136 -22.68 0.79 -38.87
N GLU A 137 -23.76 0.05 -38.68
CA GLU A 137 -24.99 0.49 -38.05
C GLU A 137 -24.73 1.46 -36.89
N PRO A 138 -25.48 2.57 -36.82
CA PRO A 138 -25.24 3.61 -35.85
C PRO A 138 -25.22 3.04 -34.42
N LEU A 139 -24.22 3.45 -33.65
CA LEU A 139 -24.06 3.15 -32.21
C LEU A 139 -25.30 3.49 -31.35
N VAL A 140 -26.28 4.18 -31.93
CA VAL A 140 -27.64 4.39 -31.41
C VAL A 140 -28.33 3.06 -31.09
N ASN A 141 -28.05 1.98 -31.83
CA ASN A 141 -28.69 0.69 -31.58
C ASN A 141 -28.20 -0.01 -30.29
N TRP A 142 -26.99 0.29 -29.81
CA TRP A 142 -26.49 -0.20 -28.53
C TRP A 142 -27.12 0.53 -27.33
N LEU A 143 -27.48 1.81 -27.50
CA LEU A 143 -28.19 2.55 -26.46
C LEU A 143 -29.66 2.11 -26.33
N ILE A 144 -30.34 1.83 -27.46
CA ILE A 144 -31.74 1.38 -27.43
C ILE A 144 -31.86 -0.10 -27.02
N SER A 145 -30.87 -0.94 -27.33
CA SER A 145 -30.88 -2.37 -26.98
C SER A 145 -30.65 -2.66 -25.48
N ASN A 146 -30.22 -1.69 -24.69
CA ASN A 146 -30.05 -1.88 -23.24
C ASN A 146 -31.30 -1.48 -22.46
N ASP A 147 -32.03 -0.45 -22.89
CA ASP A 147 -33.28 -0.02 -22.23
C ASP A 147 -34.44 -1.00 -22.48
N GLU A 148 -34.52 -1.63 -23.66
CA GLU A 148 -35.58 -2.63 -23.94
C GLU A 148 -35.30 -4.03 -23.36
N LYS A 149 -34.13 -4.26 -22.76
CA LYS A 149 -33.79 -5.55 -22.13
C LYS A 149 -33.97 -5.58 -20.61
N GLU A 150 -34.15 -4.42 -19.97
CA GLU A 150 -34.53 -4.36 -18.54
C GLU A 150 -36.05 -4.39 -18.32
N GLU A 151 -36.90 -4.04 -19.30
CA GLU A 151 -38.37 -4.10 -19.14
C GLU A 151 -39.00 -5.48 -19.40
N LEU A 152 -38.25 -6.47 -19.91
CA LEU A 152 -38.77 -7.83 -20.16
C LEU A 152 -38.36 -8.89 -19.12
N SER A 153 -37.66 -8.51 -18.03
CA SER A 153 -37.33 -9.46 -16.94
C SER A 153 -38.22 -9.33 -15.69
N PHE A 154 -39.23 -8.47 -15.70
CA PHE A 154 -40.19 -8.32 -14.59
C PHE A 154 -41.64 -8.52 -15.04
N ALA A 155 -41.96 -9.72 -15.53
CA ALA A 155 -43.31 -10.25 -15.43
C ALA A 155 -43.25 -11.56 -14.61
N PRO A 156 -43.86 -11.62 -13.41
CA PRO A 156 -43.91 -12.85 -12.62
C PRO A 156 -44.90 -13.86 -13.24
N ASN A 157 -44.54 -15.15 -13.10
CA ASN A 157 -45.28 -16.40 -13.35
C ASN A 157 -46.74 -16.33 -13.81
#